data_AF-A0A5B1QUS1-F1
#
_entry.id   AF-A0A5B1QUS1-F1
#
_cell.length_a   1.000
_cell.length_b   1.000
_cell.length_c   1.000
_cell.angle_alpha   90.00
_cell.angle_beta   90.00
_cell.angle_gamma   90.00
#
_symmetry.space_group_name_H-M   'P 1'
#
loop_
_entity.id
_entity.type
_entity.pdbx_description
1 polymer ?
#
loop_
_entity_poly.entity_id
_entity_poly.type
_entity_poly.pdbx_seq_one_letter_code
_entity_poly.pdbx_strand_id
1 'polypeptide(L)'
;MQYRTQHHGLLDRLPNELLIDILRFIDYRGLIQCSLVCRRLSQLIRHSARLQLEIELAFDMVLDSVSSHPPAPTSERLHHLVGRRQAWRNFHFKECGNIPSDGDSHVQCLVADGIFSSLMGPPQFDATVHLPRLTTQRFRAVRPAPYSSKIPSIDIDCALDIPAVNFAMDPRQDLLLLVQPHPHILNSGREDDVDVELRLHLRSLGTRSNVVMTPHPLARVPVLSAKISAPFDLSLPVIQDEHVAIILHNTKSYVLIWNWKSGQNLVCFTPDSSEPHLYPAYLSLISDQSFVLTDVISERGSGGSLKIFTLDKQSSPETDAAGVASAAPLDITATHRAPTHTATLQLPPLRPGAARGPIVLHAAPHVAQFSATLEGRLHLLTMHYETPAARSFRFIIDNGALLPYTQCSSSSKAKLVPWESWGPDATRAFIRNDDQNLLPRHAHGRHVLLRDKRGGRRCHHILAFDTKYSAHDLYEHEYHPHRPPRLTCDFELLEGGRIAAAPSYPASIVTAPTEIPPNDVFAVPVITRLPYHIVASVYAPLDLDLMLDDDRLVGIQGGNGPNAGDVEILVF
;
A
#
# COMPACT_ATOMS: atom_id res chain seq x y z
N MET A 1 29.82 -5.87 -64.40
CA MET A 1 28.59 -5.22 -63.87
C MET A 1 27.83 -6.25 -63.05
N GLN A 2 28.00 -6.26 -61.72
CA GLN A 2 27.22 -7.10 -60.82
C GLN A 2 26.00 -6.29 -60.36
N TYR A 3 24.79 -6.72 -60.76
CA TYR A 3 23.54 -6.21 -60.21
C TYR A 3 23.45 -6.63 -58.73
N ARG A 4 23.75 -5.72 -57.80
CA ARG A 4 23.29 -5.85 -56.42
C ARG A 4 21.79 -5.59 -56.43
N THR A 5 20.99 -6.64 -56.36
CA THR A 5 19.58 -6.54 -56.00
C THR A 5 19.50 -5.97 -54.58
N GLN A 6 19.16 -4.68 -54.47
CA GLN A 6 18.79 -4.07 -53.20
C GLN A 6 17.47 -4.70 -52.75
N HIS A 7 17.55 -5.72 -51.90
CA HIS A 7 16.41 -6.16 -51.11
C HIS A 7 16.11 -5.05 -50.11
N HIS A 8 15.25 -4.09 -50.49
CA HIS A 8 14.65 -3.16 -49.53
C HIS A 8 13.87 -4.00 -48.53
N GLY A 9 14.27 -3.93 -47.26
CA GLY A 9 13.61 -4.68 -46.19
C GLY A 9 12.16 -4.22 -46.06
N LEU A 10 11.30 -5.10 -45.54
CA LEU A 10 9.90 -4.76 -45.21
C LEU A 10 9.81 -3.46 -44.39
N LEU A 11 10.77 -3.27 -43.47
CA LEU A 11 10.90 -2.09 -42.62
C LEU A 11 11.18 -0.79 -43.36
N ASP A 12 11.68 -0.83 -44.61
CA ASP A 12 11.94 0.36 -45.41
C ASP A 12 10.69 0.85 -46.16
N ARG A 13 9.74 -0.06 -46.42
CA ARG A 13 8.57 0.22 -47.26
C ARG A 13 7.31 0.63 -46.50
N LEU A 14 7.23 0.29 -45.21
CA LEU A 14 6.07 0.61 -44.39
C LEU A 14 6.08 2.09 -43.97
N PRO A 15 4.92 2.78 -43.96
CA PRO A 15 4.76 4.06 -43.27
C PRO A 15 5.07 3.99 -41.78
N ASN A 16 5.44 5.14 -41.20
CA ASN A 16 5.85 5.22 -39.80
C ASN A 16 4.72 4.85 -38.84
N GLU A 17 3.48 5.18 -39.19
CA GLU A 17 2.27 4.90 -38.43
C GLU A 17 2.05 3.40 -38.29
N LEU A 18 2.20 2.65 -39.39
CA LEU A 18 2.08 1.19 -39.38
C LEU A 18 3.22 0.53 -38.61
N LEU A 19 4.44 1.07 -38.70
CA LEU A 19 5.56 0.57 -37.91
C LEU A 19 5.32 0.80 -36.41
N ILE A 20 4.80 1.97 -36.01
CA ILE A 20 4.43 2.24 -34.63
C ILE A 20 3.34 1.26 -34.17
N ASP A 21 2.32 1.01 -34.99
CA ASP A 21 1.26 0.05 -34.66
C ASP A 21 1.76 -1.39 -34.55
N ILE A 22 2.73 -1.80 -35.38
CA ILE A 22 3.40 -3.10 -35.24
C ILE A 22 4.22 -3.16 -33.95
N LEU A 23 4.99 -2.11 -33.65
CA LEU A 23 5.84 -2.04 -32.47
C LEU A 23 5.03 -2.11 -31.16
N ARG A 24 3.78 -1.65 -31.15
CA ARG A 24 2.87 -1.77 -29.99
C ARG A 24 2.53 -3.21 -29.58
N PHE A 25 2.78 -4.19 -30.44
CA PHE A 25 2.62 -5.61 -30.10
C PHE A 25 3.88 -6.21 -29.47
N ILE A 26 4.94 -5.41 -29.32
CA ILE A 26 6.20 -5.81 -28.72
C ILE A 26 6.25 -5.27 -27.28
N ASP A 27 6.76 -6.06 -26.34
CA ASP A 27 6.97 -5.60 -24.98
C ASP A 27 8.08 -4.53 -24.90
N TYR A 28 8.16 -3.81 -23.79
CA TYR A 28 9.15 -2.74 -23.62
C TYR A 28 10.59 -3.21 -23.83
N ARG A 29 10.92 -4.48 -23.50
CA ARG A 29 12.26 -5.06 -23.72
C ARG A 29 12.54 -5.22 -25.20
N GLY A 30 11.59 -5.78 -25.95
CA GLY A 30 11.68 -5.89 -27.39
C GLY A 30 11.69 -4.53 -28.07
N LEU A 31 10.96 -3.52 -27.56
CA LEU A 31 11.07 -2.14 -28.03
C LEU A 31 12.49 -1.59 -27.86
N ILE A 32 13.10 -1.75 -26.68
CA ILE A 32 14.49 -1.34 -26.44
C ILE A 32 15.43 -2.07 -27.40
N GLN A 33 15.27 -3.38 -27.59
CA GLN A 33 16.08 -4.15 -28.55
C GLN A 33 15.88 -3.67 -29.99
N CYS A 34 14.64 -3.40 -30.42
CA CYS A 34 14.33 -2.85 -31.74
C CYS A 34 15.01 -1.49 -31.95
N SER A 35 15.15 -0.68 -30.91
CA SER A 35 15.86 0.60 -30.98
C SER A 35 17.36 0.44 -31.30
N LEU A 36 17.94 -0.73 -31.01
CA LEU A 36 19.33 -1.07 -31.29
C LEU A 36 19.55 -1.66 -32.68
N VAL A 37 18.47 -2.10 -33.37
CA VAL A 37 18.57 -2.76 -34.69
C VAL A 37 18.94 -1.76 -35.79
N CYS A 38 18.24 -0.62 -35.88
CA CYS A 38 18.52 0.39 -36.89
C CYS A 38 18.09 1.80 -36.48
N ARG A 39 18.66 2.82 -37.14
CA ARG A 39 18.37 4.24 -36.86
C ARG A 39 16.90 4.60 -37.04
N ARG A 40 16.20 4.00 -38.02
CA ARG A 40 14.79 4.29 -38.28
C ARG A 40 13.91 3.84 -37.12
N LEU A 41 14.07 2.59 -36.65
CA LEU A 41 13.32 2.07 -35.49
C LEU A 41 13.66 2.85 -34.23
N SER A 42 14.95 3.14 -34.00
CA SER A 42 15.40 4.02 -32.91
C SER A 42 14.68 5.36 -32.91
N GLN A 43 14.59 6.03 -34.08
CA GLN A 43 13.89 7.30 -34.22
C GLN A 43 12.39 7.17 -34.00
N LEU A 44 11.74 6.13 -34.53
CA LEU A 44 10.30 5.91 -34.32
C LEU A 44 9.96 5.71 -32.85
N ILE A 45 10.72 4.87 -32.16
CA ILE A 45 10.52 4.59 -30.74
C ILE A 45 10.74 5.87 -29.94
N ARG A 46 11.82 6.62 -30.22
CA ARG A 46 12.17 7.85 -29.49
C ARG A 46 11.16 8.98 -29.64
N HIS A 47 10.57 9.16 -30.81
CA HIS A 47 9.67 10.28 -31.10
C HIS A 47 8.18 9.94 -30.99
N SER A 48 7.85 8.66 -30.78
CA SER A 48 6.48 8.24 -30.49
C SER A 48 6.20 8.34 -29.00
N ALA A 49 5.42 9.35 -28.59
CA ALA A 49 4.99 9.52 -27.19
C ALA A 49 4.32 8.26 -26.64
N ARG A 50 3.66 7.47 -27.49
CA ARG A 50 3.00 6.23 -27.10
C ARG A 50 3.98 5.11 -26.76
N LEU A 51 4.96 4.86 -27.63
CA LEU A 51 5.98 3.84 -27.38
C LEU A 51 6.88 4.25 -26.21
N GLN A 52 7.19 5.55 -26.09
CA GLN A 52 7.89 6.08 -24.93
C GLN A 52 7.08 5.86 -23.65
N LEU A 53 5.78 6.19 -23.65
CA LEU A 53 4.92 5.97 -22.49
C LEU A 53 4.91 4.48 -22.06
N GLU A 54 4.79 3.54 -22.99
CA GLU A 54 4.84 2.10 -22.68
C GLU A 54 6.18 1.69 -22.04
N ILE A 55 7.30 2.20 -22.56
CA ILE A 55 8.64 1.97 -21.98
C ILE A 55 8.73 2.56 -20.57
N GLU A 56 8.30 3.80 -20.39
CA GLU A 56 8.41 4.54 -19.13
C GLU A 56 7.51 3.94 -18.03
N LEU A 57 6.30 3.51 -18.37
CA LEU A 57 5.39 2.80 -17.46
C LEU A 57 6.00 1.46 -17.00
N ALA A 58 6.54 0.69 -17.93
CA ALA A 58 7.20 -0.56 -17.61
C ALA A 58 8.49 -0.37 -16.80
N PHE A 59 9.16 0.77 -17.01
CA PHE A 59 10.34 1.16 -16.25
C PHE A 59 9.98 1.42 -14.78
N ASP A 60 9.01 2.29 -14.52
CA ASP A 60 8.57 2.62 -13.15
C ASP A 60 7.77 1.48 -12.47
N MET A 61 7.50 0.39 -13.20
CA MET A 61 6.64 -0.72 -12.78
C MET A 61 5.21 -0.26 -12.44
N VAL A 62 4.69 0.66 -13.24
CA VAL A 62 3.37 1.29 -13.04
C VAL A 62 2.44 0.98 -14.20
N LEU A 63 1.18 0.68 -13.88
CA LEU A 63 0.07 0.63 -14.80
C LEU A 63 -0.58 2.01 -14.97
N ASP A 64 -0.90 2.31 -16.20
CA ASP A 64 -1.55 3.54 -16.58
C ASP A 64 -3.07 3.39 -16.44
N SER A 65 -3.57 3.62 -15.22
CA SER A 65 -5.01 3.59 -14.97
C SER A 65 -5.66 4.82 -15.58
N VAL A 66 -6.43 4.59 -16.64
CA VAL A 66 -7.24 5.63 -17.31
C VAL A 66 -8.43 5.99 -16.42
N SER A 67 -8.17 6.67 -15.31
CA SER A 67 -9.23 7.03 -14.35
C SER A 67 -9.90 8.35 -14.70
N SER A 68 -9.25 9.20 -15.52
CA SER A 68 -9.79 10.48 -15.95
C SER A 68 -10.63 10.33 -17.22
N HIS A 69 -11.89 10.75 -17.19
CA HIS A 69 -12.73 10.91 -18.38
C HIS A 69 -12.91 12.40 -18.70
N PRO A 70 -12.52 12.88 -19.90
CA PRO A 70 -11.78 12.16 -20.94
C PRO A 70 -10.31 11.89 -20.54
N PRO A 71 -9.67 10.83 -21.07
CA PRO A 71 -8.26 10.55 -20.83
C PRO A 71 -7.39 11.71 -21.31
N ALA A 72 -6.41 12.10 -20.50
CA ALA A 72 -5.37 13.03 -20.95
C ALA A 72 -4.65 12.46 -22.21
N PRO A 73 -4.24 13.31 -23.16
CA PRO A 73 -3.41 12.89 -24.29
C PRO A 73 -2.17 12.10 -23.85
N THR A 74 -1.76 11.11 -24.65
CA THR A 74 -0.59 10.26 -24.38
C THR A 74 0.68 11.06 -24.05
N SER A 75 0.89 12.18 -24.76
CA SER A 75 2.02 13.07 -24.52
C SER A 75 1.98 13.75 -23.16
N GLU A 76 0.79 14.12 -22.69
CA GLU A 76 0.59 14.74 -21.37
C GLU A 76 0.83 13.72 -20.26
N ARG A 77 0.32 12.49 -20.42
CA ARG A 77 0.57 11.38 -19.48
C ARG A 77 2.05 11.04 -19.39
N LEU A 78 2.76 10.98 -20.52
CA LEU A 78 4.22 10.81 -20.56
C LEU A 78 4.93 11.97 -19.84
N HIS A 79 4.50 13.20 -20.11
CA HIS A 79 5.07 14.38 -19.44
C HIS A 79 4.85 14.35 -17.93
N HIS A 80 3.66 13.95 -17.46
CA HIS A 80 3.37 13.78 -16.03
C HIS A 80 4.23 12.68 -15.41
N LEU A 81 4.33 11.51 -16.05
CA LEU A 81 5.15 10.40 -15.55
C LEU A 81 6.63 10.78 -15.41
N VAL A 82 7.19 11.42 -16.44
CA VAL A 82 8.58 11.88 -16.44
C VAL A 82 8.80 13.05 -15.49
N GLY A 83 7.86 14.01 -15.45
CA GLY A 83 7.90 15.16 -14.54
C GLY A 83 7.89 14.74 -13.08
N ARG A 84 7.01 13.80 -12.74
CA ARG A 84 6.95 13.14 -11.42
C ARG A 84 8.28 12.50 -11.05
N ARG A 85 8.86 11.69 -11.93
CA ARG A 85 10.19 11.09 -11.70
C ARG A 85 11.26 12.14 -11.40
N GLN A 86 11.26 13.26 -12.12
CA GLN A 86 12.20 14.36 -11.90
C GLN A 86 11.95 15.09 -10.57
N ALA A 87 10.69 15.31 -10.21
CA ALA A 87 10.30 15.93 -8.95
C ALA A 87 10.80 15.11 -7.75
N TRP A 88 10.62 13.79 -7.79
CA TRP A 88 11.17 12.88 -6.79
C TRP A 88 12.69 12.91 -6.69
N ARG A 89 13.38 12.93 -7.83
CA ARG A 89 14.85 12.97 -7.87
C ARG A 89 15.42 14.23 -7.22
N ASN A 90 14.76 15.36 -7.44
CA ASN A 90 15.27 16.66 -6.99
C ASN A 90 14.67 17.12 -5.65
N PHE A 91 13.65 16.43 -5.15
CA PHE A 91 12.93 16.76 -3.92
C PHE A 91 12.47 18.22 -3.86
N HIS A 92 11.92 18.72 -4.96
CA HIS A 92 11.54 20.11 -5.07
C HIS A 92 10.07 20.27 -4.70
N PHE A 93 9.79 20.84 -3.52
CA PHE A 93 8.42 21.18 -3.15
C PHE A 93 7.97 22.40 -3.94
N LYS A 94 6.92 22.25 -4.75
CA LYS A 94 6.34 23.35 -5.51
C LYS A 94 5.34 24.14 -4.69
N GLU A 95 4.54 23.47 -3.86
CA GLU A 95 3.45 24.12 -3.14
C GLU A 95 3.23 23.49 -1.76
N CYS A 96 2.74 24.31 -0.83
CA CYS A 96 2.23 23.89 0.47
C CYS A 96 0.80 24.45 0.61
N GLY A 97 -0.15 23.60 0.98
CA GLY A 97 -1.54 23.96 1.23
C GLY A 97 -2.03 23.41 2.57
N ASN A 98 -3.09 23.99 3.13
CA ASN A 98 -3.68 23.53 4.39
C ASN A 98 -5.13 23.10 4.18
N ILE A 99 -5.53 21.98 4.80
CA ILE A 99 -6.93 21.64 5.04
C ILE A 99 -7.27 22.18 6.44
N PRO A 100 -8.21 23.12 6.56
CA PRO A 100 -8.65 23.63 7.85
C PRO A 100 -9.16 22.48 8.73
N SER A 101 -8.69 22.44 9.97
CA SER A 101 -9.33 21.65 11.01
C SER A 101 -10.55 22.41 11.53
N ASP A 102 -11.74 21.82 11.46
CA ASP A 102 -12.98 22.43 11.97
C ASP A 102 -13.07 22.38 13.52
N GLY A 103 -11.97 22.05 14.20
CA GLY A 103 -11.90 21.92 15.66
C GLY A 103 -12.31 20.55 16.20
N ASP A 104 -12.83 19.66 15.35
CA ASP A 104 -13.13 18.27 15.71
C ASP A 104 -11.86 17.42 15.75
N SER A 105 -11.76 16.53 16.75
CA SER A 105 -10.66 15.55 16.82
C SER A 105 -10.82 14.50 15.71
N HIS A 106 -9.76 14.30 14.91
CA HIS A 106 -9.66 13.17 14.00
C HIS A 106 -9.56 11.86 14.80
N VAL A 107 -10.58 11.01 14.73
CA VAL A 107 -10.57 9.67 15.36
C VAL A 107 -9.72 8.72 14.55
N GLN A 108 -9.85 8.78 13.24
CA GLN A 108 -9.04 7.99 12.32
C GLN A 108 -8.87 8.71 10.99
N CYS A 109 -7.67 8.62 10.40
CA CYS A 109 -7.39 9.09 9.06
C CYS A 109 -6.83 7.97 8.16
N LEU A 110 -7.12 8.09 6.87
CA LEU A 110 -6.68 7.20 5.81
C LEU A 110 -6.34 8.05 4.58
N VAL A 111 -5.46 7.51 3.75
CA VAL A 111 -5.23 8.00 2.40
C VAL A 111 -5.54 6.88 1.42
N ALA A 112 -6.26 7.20 0.35
CA ALA A 112 -6.39 6.33 -0.84
C ALA A 112 -6.63 7.18 -2.09
N ASP A 113 -5.96 6.86 -3.20
CA ASP A 113 -6.15 7.50 -4.52
C ASP A 113 -5.98 9.03 -4.53
N GLY A 114 -4.99 9.54 -3.79
CA GLY A 114 -4.76 10.97 -3.71
C GLY A 114 -5.81 11.71 -2.85
N ILE A 115 -6.66 10.98 -2.13
CA ILE A 115 -7.71 11.53 -1.26
C ILE A 115 -7.30 11.31 0.19
N PHE A 116 -7.23 12.39 0.95
CA PHE A 116 -7.13 12.34 2.39
C PHE A 116 -8.54 12.22 2.97
N SER A 117 -8.78 11.21 3.79
CA SER A 117 -10.06 11.04 4.47
C SER A 117 -9.90 10.87 5.96
N SER A 118 -10.91 11.34 6.69
CA SER A 118 -10.95 11.28 8.13
C SER A 118 -12.35 10.96 8.63
N LEU A 119 -12.39 10.14 9.66
CA LEU A 119 -13.51 10.00 10.58
C LEU A 119 -13.33 11.00 11.73
N MET A 120 -14.31 11.88 11.92
CA MET A 120 -14.28 12.99 12.86
C MET A 120 -15.34 12.80 13.95
N GLY A 121 -15.01 13.20 15.17
CA GLY A 121 -15.89 13.12 16.34
C GLY A 121 -15.94 11.72 16.99
N PRO A 122 -16.15 11.63 18.31
CA PRO A 122 -16.14 10.35 19.02
C PRO A 122 -17.35 9.49 18.62
N PRO A 123 -17.20 8.15 18.61
CA PRO A 123 -18.34 7.26 18.44
C PRO A 123 -19.24 7.39 19.67
N GLN A 124 -20.49 7.84 19.47
CA GLN A 124 -21.48 7.96 20.54
C GLN A 124 -22.32 6.69 20.61
N PHE A 125 -22.48 6.14 21.81
CA PHE A 125 -23.30 4.96 22.08
C PHE A 125 -24.40 5.31 23.07
N ASP A 126 -25.63 4.93 22.74
CA ASP A 126 -26.70 4.88 23.71
C ASP A 126 -26.87 3.43 24.17
N ALA A 127 -26.50 3.15 25.43
CA ALA A 127 -26.65 1.82 26.02
C ALA A 127 -28.13 1.41 26.19
N THR A 128 -29.08 2.31 25.93
CA THR A 128 -30.50 2.13 26.28
C THR A 128 -31.45 2.14 25.09
N VAL A 129 -30.99 2.40 23.85
CA VAL A 129 -31.89 2.63 22.71
C VAL A 129 -31.45 1.86 21.45
N HIS A 130 -32.25 0.87 21.05
CA HIS A 130 -32.13 0.14 19.77
C HIS A 130 -32.54 0.97 18.53
N LEU A 131 -32.54 2.31 18.61
CA LEU A 131 -32.90 3.21 17.50
C LEU A 131 -31.70 4.05 17.07
N PRO A 132 -31.52 4.31 15.77
CA PRO A 132 -30.43 5.13 15.27
C PRO A 132 -30.72 6.60 15.64
N ARG A 133 -30.04 7.14 16.64
CA ARG A 133 -29.81 8.58 16.68
C ARG A 133 -28.75 8.91 15.66
N LEU A 134 -28.94 10.04 14.96
CA LEU A 134 -27.93 10.65 14.10
C LEU A 134 -26.63 10.73 14.90
N THR A 135 -25.58 10.07 14.41
CA THR A 135 -24.29 10.19 15.05
C THR A 135 -23.80 11.62 14.87
N THR A 136 -23.07 12.13 15.85
CA THR A 136 -22.28 13.36 15.65
C THR A 136 -21.02 13.10 14.84
N GLN A 137 -20.76 11.84 14.45
CA GLN A 137 -19.59 11.51 13.66
C GLN A 137 -19.76 11.98 12.23
N ARG A 138 -18.66 12.45 11.65
CA ARG A 138 -18.61 12.90 10.28
C ARG A 138 -17.53 12.15 9.52
N PHE A 139 -17.80 11.86 8.27
CA PHE A 139 -16.81 11.40 7.32
C PHE A 139 -16.46 12.57 6.39
N ARG A 140 -15.18 12.92 6.36
CA ARG A 140 -14.63 13.96 5.48
C ARG A 140 -13.64 13.34 4.54
N ALA A 141 -13.76 13.61 3.24
CA ALA A 141 -12.80 13.24 2.22
C ALA A 141 -12.42 14.46 1.38
N VAL A 142 -11.12 14.69 1.25
CA VAL A 142 -10.55 15.88 0.63
C VAL A 142 -9.58 15.43 -0.46
N ARG A 143 -9.84 15.84 -1.69
CA ARG A 143 -8.89 15.72 -2.78
C ARG A 143 -8.21 17.08 -2.94
N PRO A 144 -6.90 17.17 -2.72
CA PRO A 144 -6.21 18.43 -2.96
C PRO A 144 -6.32 18.76 -4.45
N ALA A 145 -6.65 20.01 -4.74
CA ALA A 145 -6.83 20.45 -6.11
C ALA A 145 -5.47 20.47 -6.85
N PRO A 146 -5.45 20.17 -8.15
CA PRO A 146 -4.23 20.27 -8.96
C PRO A 146 -3.86 21.75 -9.15
N TYR A 147 -2.60 22.10 -8.82
CA TYR A 147 -1.86 23.34 -9.10
C TYR A 147 -2.63 24.70 -9.02
N SER A 148 -2.07 25.64 -8.25
CA SER A 148 -2.47 27.06 -8.15
C SER A 148 -3.71 27.43 -7.31
N SER A 149 -4.52 26.49 -6.82
CA SER A 149 -5.61 26.82 -5.89
C SER A 149 -5.14 26.66 -4.44
N LYS A 150 -5.06 27.76 -3.69
CA LYS A 150 -4.73 27.78 -2.25
C LYS A 150 -5.72 27.03 -1.34
N ILE A 151 -6.73 26.36 -1.92
CA ILE A 151 -7.82 25.73 -1.19
C ILE A 151 -7.98 24.29 -1.72
N PRO A 152 -7.78 23.26 -0.89
CA PRO A 152 -8.11 21.89 -1.28
C PRO A 152 -9.62 21.76 -1.49
N SER A 153 -10.05 21.06 -2.55
CA SER A 153 -11.49 20.82 -2.75
C SER A 153 -11.95 19.73 -1.78
N ILE A 154 -12.78 20.12 -0.81
CA ILE A 154 -13.52 19.15 -0.01
C ILE A 154 -14.47 18.43 -0.97
N ASP A 155 -14.26 17.12 -1.14
CA ASP A 155 -15.04 16.30 -2.07
C ASP A 155 -16.28 15.74 -1.38
N ILE A 156 -16.15 15.33 -0.12
CA ILE A 156 -17.22 14.75 0.68
C ILE A 156 -17.09 15.27 2.12
N ASP A 157 -18.19 15.74 2.67
CA ASP A 157 -18.31 16.02 4.10
C ASP A 157 -19.73 15.74 4.55
N CYS A 158 -19.94 14.58 5.17
CA CYS A 158 -21.27 14.09 5.53
C CYS A 158 -21.31 13.53 6.95
N ALA A 159 -22.47 13.69 7.60
CA ALA A 159 -22.75 13.03 8.86
C ALA A 159 -22.99 11.53 8.63
N LEU A 160 -22.54 10.70 9.56
CA LEU A 160 -22.79 9.26 9.49
C LEU A 160 -24.14 8.90 10.13
N ASP A 161 -24.87 8.01 9.46
CA ASP A 161 -26.11 7.42 9.95
C ASP A 161 -25.86 6.28 10.96
N ILE A 162 -24.61 5.83 11.07
CA ILE A 162 -24.16 4.76 11.96
C ILE A 162 -22.88 5.15 12.69
N PRO A 163 -22.64 4.64 13.91
CA PRO A 163 -21.34 4.79 14.55
C PRO A 163 -20.32 3.94 13.79
N ALA A 164 -19.12 4.48 13.60
CA ALA A 164 -17.99 3.77 13.01
C ALA A 164 -16.78 3.87 13.95
N VAL A 165 -16.08 2.76 14.12
CA VAL A 165 -14.78 2.72 14.83
C VAL A 165 -13.61 2.59 13.87
N ASN A 166 -13.88 2.13 12.64
CA ASN A 166 -12.86 1.96 11.63
C ASN A 166 -13.46 2.12 10.23
N PHE A 167 -12.61 2.42 9.25
CA PHE A 167 -13.02 2.49 7.86
C PHE A 167 -11.88 2.15 6.89
N ALA A 168 -12.27 1.71 5.70
CA ALA A 168 -11.40 1.63 4.53
C ALA A 168 -12.17 2.17 3.30
N MET A 169 -11.46 2.60 2.27
CA MET A 169 -12.11 3.09 1.05
C MET A 169 -11.33 2.69 -0.20
N ASP A 170 -12.06 2.50 -1.30
CA ASP A 170 -11.51 2.40 -2.65
C ASP A 170 -12.28 3.39 -3.56
N PRO A 171 -11.73 4.61 -3.75
CA PRO A 171 -12.38 5.66 -4.54
C PRO A 171 -12.65 5.29 -6.00
N ARG A 172 -11.88 4.37 -6.60
CA ARG A 172 -12.07 3.96 -7.99
C ARG A 172 -13.35 3.18 -8.20
N GLN A 173 -13.73 2.45 -7.17
CA GLN A 173 -14.92 1.64 -7.16
C GLN A 173 -16.08 2.37 -6.50
N ASP A 174 -15.93 3.66 -6.15
CA ASP A 174 -16.92 4.43 -5.37
C ASP A 174 -17.23 3.78 -4.00
N LEU A 175 -16.28 3.05 -3.41
CA LEU A 175 -16.53 2.21 -2.23
C LEU A 175 -16.00 2.83 -0.94
N LEU A 176 -16.87 2.92 0.07
CA LEU A 176 -16.52 3.15 1.46
C LEU A 176 -16.99 1.97 2.32
N LEU A 177 -16.09 1.44 3.13
CA LEU A 177 -16.36 0.41 4.13
C LEU A 177 -16.34 1.03 5.51
N LEU A 178 -17.46 0.98 6.22
CA LEU A 178 -17.56 1.44 7.62
C LEU A 178 -17.69 0.24 8.55
N VAL A 179 -16.84 0.17 9.56
CA VAL A 179 -16.87 -0.87 10.59
C VAL A 179 -17.71 -0.39 11.75
N GLN A 180 -18.89 -0.98 11.90
CA GLN A 180 -19.78 -0.64 13.00
C GLN A 180 -19.30 -1.35 14.28
N PRO A 181 -19.09 -0.60 15.37
CA PRO A 181 -18.78 -1.19 16.67
C PRO A 181 -19.98 -1.93 17.24
N HIS A 182 -19.71 -3.03 17.94
CA HIS A 182 -20.70 -3.64 18.81
C HIS A 182 -20.65 -3.00 20.22
N PRO A 183 -21.78 -2.75 20.88
CA PRO A 183 -21.83 -2.04 22.16
C PRO A 183 -20.94 -2.62 23.28
N HIS A 184 -20.70 -3.94 23.25
CA HIS A 184 -19.88 -4.64 24.24
C HIS A 184 -18.36 -4.54 23.99
N ILE A 185 -17.89 -4.11 22.81
CA ILE A 185 -16.46 -3.97 22.51
C ILE A 185 -15.82 -2.86 23.35
N LEU A 186 -16.61 -1.89 23.84
CA LEU A 186 -16.10 -0.73 24.58
C LEU A 186 -16.32 -0.80 26.09
N ASN A 187 -17.13 -1.74 26.57
CA ASN A 187 -17.39 -1.97 27.99
C ASN A 187 -16.66 -3.25 28.43
N SER A 188 -15.34 -3.15 28.60
CA SER A 188 -14.41 -4.24 28.93
C SER A 188 -14.58 -4.88 30.33
N GLY A 189 -15.78 -4.83 30.92
CA GLY A 189 -16.00 -5.20 32.33
C GLY A 189 -17.13 -6.18 32.62
N ARG A 190 -17.83 -6.74 31.63
CA ARG A 190 -18.86 -7.78 31.86
C ARG A 190 -18.61 -9.02 31.01
N GLU A 191 -18.35 -10.13 31.69
CA GLU A 191 -18.20 -11.50 31.17
C GLU A 191 -19.54 -12.16 30.80
N ASP A 192 -20.51 -11.39 30.27
CA ASP A 192 -21.73 -12.02 29.80
C ASP A 192 -21.47 -12.60 28.39
N ASP A 193 -21.84 -13.87 28.21
CA ASP A 193 -21.73 -14.72 27.01
C ASP A 193 -22.66 -14.21 25.89
N VAL A 194 -22.47 -12.96 25.47
CA VAL A 194 -23.33 -12.29 24.49
C VAL A 194 -22.75 -12.50 23.10
N ASP A 195 -23.53 -13.09 22.20
CA ASP A 195 -23.22 -13.14 20.78
C ASP A 195 -23.05 -11.71 20.23
N VAL A 196 -21.81 -11.36 19.89
CA VAL A 196 -21.40 -10.11 19.27
C VAL A 196 -21.53 -10.24 17.76
N GLU A 197 -22.12 -9.26 17.09
CA GLU A 197 -22.18 -9.22 15.63
C GLU A 197 -21.24 -8.13 15.09
N LEU A 198 -20.24 -8.54 14.31
CA LEU A 198 -19.47 -7.64 13.45
C LEU A 198 -20.34 -7.23 12.27
N ARG A 199 -20.43 -5.92 11.98
CA ARG A 199 -21.11 -5.39 10.80
C ARG A 199 -20.20 -4.45 10.02
N LEU A 200 -20.03 -4.76 8.74
CA LEU A 200 -19.26 -3.99 7.78
C LEU A 200 -20.23 -3.38 6.76
N HIS A 201 -20.43 -2.08 6.80
CA HIS A 201 -21.36 -1.37 5.92
C HIS A 201 -20.65 -0.92 4.65
N LEU A 202 -21.17 -1.34 3.50
CA LEU A 202 -20.68 -0.99 2.17
C LEU A 202 -21.49 0.20 1.65
N ARG A 203 -20.85 1.37 1.59
CA ARG A 203 -21.46 2.63 1.16
C ARG A 203 -20.83 3.13 -0.13
N SER A 204 -21.61 3.88 -0.91
CA SER A 204 -21.12 4.68 -2.02
C SER A 204 -20.46 5.95 -1.45
N LEU A 205 -19.29 6.32 -1.97
CA LEU A 205 -18.67 7.62 -1.66
C LEU A 205 -19.53 8.77 -2.23
N GLY A 206 -20.20 8.50 -3.36
CA GLY A 206 -21.17 9.39 -3.98
C GLY A 206 -20.52 10.60 -4.67
N THR A 207 -21.29 11.30 -5.50
CA THR A 207 -20.85 12.56 -6.11
C THR A 207 -21.25 13.73 -5.20
N ARG A 208 -20.27 14.49 -4.68
CA ARG A 208 -20.24 15.88 -4.13
C ARG A 208 -21.51 16.55 -3.52
N SER A 209 -22.59 15.83 -3.26
CA SER A 209 -23.94 16.39 -3.08
C SER A 209 -24.85 15.56 -2.16
N ASN A 210 -24.47 14.35 -1.76
CA ASN A 210 -25.32 13.52 -0.92
C ASN A 210 -25.10 13.87 0.56
N VAL A 211 -26.14 14.42 1.19
CA VAL A 211 -26.15 14.73 2.64
C VAL A 211 -26.04 13.45 3.49
N VAL A 212 -26.39 12.29 2.92
CA VAL A 212 -26.34 10.97 3.57
C VAL A 212 -25.74 9.95 2.62
N MET A 213 -24.79 9.15 3.11
CA MET A 213 -24.17 8.08 2.32
C MET A 213 -25.12 6.92 2.09
N THR A 214 -25.35 6.56 0.84
CA THR A 214 -26.24 5.47 0.45
C THR A 214 -25.49 4.12 0.41
N PRO A 215 -26.19 2.99 0.54
CA PRO A 215 -25.61 1.67 0.25
C PRO A 215 -24.97 1.63 -1.14
N HIS A 216 -23.88 0.88 -1.27
CA HIS A 216 -23.15 0.79 -2.53
C HIS A 216 -23.97 0.06 -3.60
N PRO A 217 -24.17 0.61 -4.82
CA PRO A 217 -25.08 0.04 -5.82
C PRO A 217 -24.62 -1.32 -6.39
N LEU A 218 -23.31 -1.59 -6.41
CA LEU A 218 -22.76 -2.88 -6.83
C LEU A 218 -22.71 -3.94 -5.72
N ALA A 219 -23.02 -3.58 -4.47
CA ALA A 219 -23.04 -4.54 -3.37
C ALA A 219 -24.41 -5.24 -3.32
N ARG A 220 -24.43 -6.54 -3.62
CA ARG A 220 -25.66 -7.35 -3.50
C ARG A 220 -26.16 -7.41 -2.06
N VAL A 221 -25.23 -7.40 -1.11
CA VAL A 221 -25.51 -7.35 0.33
C VAL A 221 -24.84 -6.08 0.87
N PRO A 222 -25.60 -5.06 1.30
CA PRO A 222 -25.03 -3.76 1.69
C PRO A 222 -24.31 -3.80 3.06
N VAL A 223 -24.54 -4.86 3.84
CA VAL A 223 -23.90 -5.07 5.14
C VAL A 223 -23.37 -6.50 5.19
N LEU A 224 -22.05 -6.65 5.24
CA LEU A 224 -21.43 -7.94 5.53
C LEU A 224 -21.42 -8.13 7.04
N SER A 225 -21.87 -9.27 7.54
CA SER A 225 -21.86 -9.51 8.99
C SER A 225 -21.37 -10.89 9.39
N ALA A 226 -20.83 -10.95 10.61
CA ALA A 226 -20.33 -12.16 11.22
C ALA A 226 -20.73 -12.20 12.71
N LYS A 227 -21.28 -13.31 13.17
CA LYS A 227 -21.59 -13.58 14.57
C LYS A 227 -20.40 -14.20 15.27
N ILE A 228 -20.12 -13.73 16.49
CA ILE A 228 -18.91 -14.01 17.24
C ILE A 228 -19.32 -14.16 18.71
N SER A 229 -19.07 -15.32 19.30
CA SER A 229 -19.54 -15.63 20.67
C SER A 229 -18.64 -15.08 21.79
N ALA A 230 -17.83 -14.05 21.52
CA ALA A 230 -16.98 -13.41 22.55
C ALA A 230 -16.41 -12.06 22.07
N PRO A 231 -15.96 -11.19 22.99
CA PRO A 231 -15.30 -9.92 22.66
C PRO A 231 -14.08 -10.12 21.76
N PHE A 232 -13.81 -9.16 20.88
CA PHE A 232 -12.68 -9.23 19.96
C PHE A 232 -12.09 -7.85 19.69
N ASP A 233 -10.80 -7.84 19.36
CA ASP A 233 -10.13 -6.73 18.71
C ASP A 233 -10.17 -6.92 17.19
N LEU A 234 -10.06 -5.81 16.45
CA LEU A 234 -10.11 -5.79 14.99
C LEU A 234 -8.81 -5.30 14.39
N SER A 235 -8.35 -5.98 13.33
CA SER A 235 -7.38 -5.37 12.43
C SER A 235 -8.01 -4.21 11.65
N LEU A 236 -7.16 -3.36 11.06
CA LEU A 236 -7.63 -2.44 10.01
C LEU A 236 -8.24 -3.26 8.86
N PRO A 237 -9.41 -2.88 8.34
CA PRO A 237 -9.98 -3.53 7.17
C PRO A 237 -9.13 -3.23 5.93
N VAL A 238 -8.99 -4.21 5.06
CA VAL A 238 -8.25 -4.10 3.80
C VAL A 238 -9.22 -4.29 2.65
N ILE A 239 -9.18 -3.37 1.68
CA ILE A 239 -9.92 -3.46 0.41
C ILE A 239 -8.90 -3.65 -0.71
N GLN A 240 -9.11 -4.65 -1.55
CA GLN A 240 -8.38 -4.79 -2.81
C GLN A 240 -9.27 -5.44 -3.86
N ASP A 241 -9.48 -4.73 -4.96
CA ASP A 241 -10.34 -5.16 -6.06
C ASP A 241 -11.72 -5.56 -5.51
N GLU A 242 -12.13 -6.82 -5.67
CA GLU A 242 -13.44 -7.30 -5.19
C GLU A 242 -13.41 -7.84 -3.76
N HIS A 243 -12.26 -7.80 -3.08
CA HIS A 243 -12.07 -8.43 -1.78
C HIS A 243 -12.05 -7.42 -0.63
N VAL A 244 -12.78 -7.76 0.43
CA VAL A 244 -12.68 -7.12 1.74
C VAL A 244 -12.14 -8.15 2.72
N ALA A 245 -11.04 -7.82 3.40
CA ALA A 245 -10.41 -8.67 4.39
C ALA A 245 -10.33 -7.98 5.76
N ILE A 246 -10.56 -8.74 6.82
CA ILE A 246 -10.38 -8.30 8.21
C ILE A 246 -9.94 -9.49 9.07
N ILE A 247 -9.15 -9.21 10.10
CA ILE A 247 -8.82 -10.20 11.12
C ILE A 247 -9.51 -9.83 12.43
N LEU A 248 -10.17 -10.82 13.02
CA LEU A 248 -10.69 -10.75 14.38
C LEU A 248 -9.65 -11.36 15.32
N HIS A 249 -9.32 -10.65 16.40
CA HIS A 249 -8.44 -11.15 17.44
C HIS A 249 -9.22 -11.37 18.73
N ASN A 250 -9.21 -12.59 19.21
CA ASN A 250 -9.70 -12.97 20.54
C ASN A 250 -8.73 -14.02 21.09
N THR A 251 -9.19 -14.97 21.91
CA THR A 251 -8.45 -16.20 22.27
C THR A 251 -7.92 -16.94 21.03
N LYS A 252 -8.61 -16.79 19.89
CA LYS A 252 -8.22 -17.26 18.55
C LYS A 252 -8.26 -16.09 17.57
N SER A 253 -7.37 -16.10 16.58
CA SER A 253 -7.45 -15.17 15.45
C SER A 253 -8.30 -15.77 14.32
N TYR A 254 -9.24 -15.02 13.77
CA TYR A 254 -10.05 -15.42 12.62
C TYR A 254 -9.75 -14.53 11.43
N VAL A 255 -9.43 -15.14 10.30
CA VAL A 255 -9.26 -14.43 9.03
C VAL A 255 -10.57 -14.52 8.26
N LEU A 256 -11.17 -13.37 7.96
CA LEU A 256 -12.39 -13.26 7.20
C LEU A 256 -12.12 -12.50 5.89
N ILE A 257 -12.47 -13.12 4.76
CA ILE A 257 -12.38 -12.50 3.44
C ILE A 257 -13.71 -12.68 2.72
N TRP A 258 -14.29 -11.60 2.22
CA TRP A 258 -15.51 -11.61 1.41
C TRP A 258 -15.23 -11.04 0.02
N ASN A 259 -15.99 -11.53 -0.97
CA ASN A 259 -16.24 -10.76 -2.17
C ASN A 259 -17.35 -9.75 -1.85
N TRP A 260 -17.02 -8.45 -1.85
CA TRP A 260 -17.95 -7.42 -1.37
C TRP A 260 -19.10 -7.15 -2.34
N LYS A 261 -18.92 -7.43 -3.64
CA LYS A 261 -19.99 -7.28 -4.64
C LYS A 261 -21.03 -8.38 -4.50
N SER A 262 -20.58 -9.63 -4.37
CA SER A 262 -21.49 -10.77 -4.25
C SER A 262 -22.01 -10.99 -2.82
N GLY A 263 -21.28 -10.52 -1.80
CA GLY A 263 -21.52 -10.80 -0.39
C GLY A 263 -21.03 -12.19 0.05
N GLN A 264 -20.39 -12.96 -0.84
CA GLN A 264 -19.94 -14.31 -0.54
C GLN A 264 -18.71 -14.27 0.37
N ASN A 265 -18.76 -15.00 1.48
CA ASN A 265 -17.58 -15.29 2.27
C ASN A 265 -16.68 -16.29 1.52
N LEU A 266 -15.46 -15.88 1.20
CA LEU A 266 -14.46 -16.71 0.51
C LEU A 266 -13.59 -17.45 1.51
N VAL A 267 -13.26 -16.79 2.62
CA VAL A 267 -12.39 -17.33 3.66
C VAL A 267 -13.00 -17.06 5.03
N CYS A 268 -13.06 -18.10 5.84
CA CYS A 268 -13.39 -18.05 7.26
C CYS A 268 -12.62 -19.18 7.92
N PHE A 269 -11.44 -18.88 8.46
CA PHE A 269 -10.61 -19.88 9.12
C PHE A 269 -9.81 -19.31 10.26
N THR A 270 -9.43 -20.21 11.17
CA THR A 270 -8.49 -19.95 12.24
C THR A 270 -7.13 -20.48 11.79
N PRO A 271 -6.07 -19.66 11.72
CA PRO A 271 -4.73 -20.15 11.46
C PRO A 271 -4.33 -21.14 12.56
N ASP A 272 -3.87 -22.34 12.18
CA ASP A 272 -3.46 -23.38 13.14
C ASP A 272 -2.42 -22.82 14.13
N SER A 273 -2.83 -22.59 15.37
CA SER A 273 -1.92 -22.45 16.51
C SER A 273 -2.39 -23.32 17.66
N SER A 274 -1.51 -24.19 18.13
CA SER A 274 -1.69 -25.01 19.32
C SER A 274 -1.66 -24.20 20.62
N GLU A 275 -1.20 -22.95 20.56
CA GLU A 275 -1.12 -22.05 21.72
C GLU A 275 -2.09 -20.86 21.58
N PRO A 276 -2.71 -20.40 22.69
CA PRO A 276 -3.51 -19.18 22.71
C PRO A 276 -2.64 -17.99 22.31
N HIS A 277 -3.10 -17.19 21.35
CA HIS A 277 -2.29 -16.11 20.77
C HIS A 277 -2.00 -15.01 21.80
N LEU A 278 -0.73 -14.72 22.02
CA LEU A 278 -0.31 -13.52 22.76
C LEU A 278 -0.27 -12.26 21.88
N TYR A 279 -0.27 -12.40 20.55
CA TYR A 279 -0.14 -11.28 19.62
C TYR A 279 -1.01 -11.42 18.37
N PRO A 280 -1.54 -10.30 17.85
CA PRO A 280 -2.36 -10.31 16.63
C PRO A 280 -1.53 -10.71 15.40
N ALA A 281 -2.12 -11.55 14.54
CA ALA A 281 -1.61 -11.78 13.19
C ALA A 281 -2.01 -10.62 12.26
N TYR A 282 -1.22 -10.36 11.22
CA TYR A 282 -1.52 -9.34 10.23
C TYR A 282 -1.58 -9.96 8.84
N LEU A 283 -2.50 -9.45 8.03
CA LEU A 283 -2.75 -9.91 6.67
C LEU A 283 -2.41 -8.82 5.68
N SER A 284 -1.80 -9.23 4.58
CA SER A 284 -1.63 -8.41 3.39
C SER A 284 -1.98 -9.23 2.15
N LEU A 285 -2.66 -8.63 1.19
CA LEU A 285 -3.00 -9.29 -0.07
C LEU A 285 -1.79 -9.21 -1.02
N ILE A 286 -1.36 -10.36 -1.53
CA ILE A 286 -0.26 -10.48 -2.50
C ILE A 286 -0.81 -10.26 -3.91
N SER A 287 -1.99 -10.83 -4.17
CA SER A 287 -2.76 -10.70 -5.40
C SER A 287 -4.27 -10.75 -5.13
N ASP A 288 -5.08 -10.75 -6.18
CA ASP A 288 -6.52 -10.99 -6.15
C ASP A 288 -6.89 -12.41 -5.66
N GLN A 289 -5.97 -13.37 -5.74
CA GLN A 289 -6.19 -14.78 -5.39
C GLN A 289 -5.27 -15.26 -4.26
N SER A 290 -4.45 -14.39 -3.69
CA SER A 290 -3.43 -14.81 -2.73
C SER A 290 -3.13 -13.75 -1.68
N PHE A 291 -2.79 -14.21 -0.49
CA PHE A 291 -2.51 -13.35 0.65
C PHE A 291 -1.41 -13.94 1.52
N VAL A 292 -0.76 -13.07 2.29
CA VAL A 292 0.25 -13.43 3.28
C VAL A 292 -0.28 -13.12 4.68
N LEU A 293 -0.02 -14.03 5.61
CA LEU A 293 -0.29 -13.89 7.02
C LEU A 293 1.02 -13.95 7.80
N THR A 294 1.20 -13.07 8.77
CA THR A 294 2.34 -13.16 9.71
C THR A 294 2.08 -14.26 10.72
N ASP A 295 3.01 -15.21 10.84
CA ASP A 295 2.98 -16.21 11.90
C ASP A 295 3.80 -15.75 13.11
N VAL A 296 3.07 -15.47 14.19
CA VAL A 296 3.62 -15.01 15.47
C VAL A 296 3.77 -16.14 16.48
N ILE A 297 3.55 -17.41 16.09
CA ILE A 297 3.66 -18.55 17.01
C ILE A 297 4.47 -19.66 16.34
N SER A 298 5.76 -19.39 16.21
CA SER A 298 6.73 -20.39 15.82
C SER A 298 7.50 -20.80 17.09
N GLU A 299 7.94 -22.07 17.18
CA GLU A 299 8.62 -22.64 18.35
C GLU A 299 9.68 -21.70 18.94
N ARG A 300 9.84 -21.64 20.27
CA ARG A 300 10.83 -20.77 20.94
C ARG A 300 12.19 -20.86 20.23
N GLY A 301 12.67 -19.73 19.70
CA GLY A 301 13.95 -19.62 18.97
C GLY A 301 13.81 -19.49 17.45
N SER A 302 12.63 -19.75 16.87
CA SER A 302 12.37 -19.48 15.46
C SER A 302 12.00 -18.01 15.22
N GLY A 303 12.47 -17.45 14.11
CA GLY A 303 12.27 -16.04 13.71
C GLY A 303 10.84 -15.58 13.47
N GLY A 304 9.89 -16.51 13.47
CA GLY A 304 8.61 -16.35 12.81
C GLY A 304 8.62 -16.82 11.37
N SER A 305 7.46 -16.68 10.74
CA SER A 305 7.34 -16.91 9.30
C SER A 305 6.27 -16.02 8.68
N LEU A 306 6.32 -15.90 7.36
CA LEU A 306 5.23 -15.38 6.53
C LEU A 306 4.57 -16.58 5.85
N LYS A 307 3.30 -16.83 6.15
CA LYS A 307 2.52 -17.92 5.55
C LYS A 307 1.74 -17.38 4.36
N ILE A 308 1.93 -17.98 3.20
CA ILE A 308 1.28 -17.60 1.95
C ILE A 308 0.14 -18.56 1.67
N PHE A 309 -1.03 -17.98 1.39
CA PHE A 309 -2.26 -18.69 1.12
C PHE A 309 -2.83 -18.27 -0.23
N THR A 310 -3.53 -19.19 -0.88
CA THR A 310 -4.31 -18.94 -2.08
C THR A 310 -5.77 -19.25 -1.87
N LEU A 311 -6.63 -18.45 -2.50
CA LEU A 311 -8.05 -18.71 -2.60
C LEU A 311 -8.26 -19.90 -3.55
N ASP A 312 -9.07 -20.88 -3.13
CA ASP A 312 -9.33 -22.06 -3.93
C ASP A 312 -10.17 -21.70 -5.16
N LYS A 313 -9.61 -21.90 -6.36
CA LYS A 313 -10.34 -21.73 -7.63
C LYS A 313 -11.42 -22.79 -7.88
N GLN A 314 -11.49 -23.84 -7.05
CA GLN A 314 -12.27 -25.05 -7.33
C GLN A 314 -13.73 -25.02 -6.88
N SER A 315 -14.22 -23.95 -6.26
CA SER A 315 -15.67 -23.73 -6.19
C SER A 315 -16.14 -23.09 -7.51
N SER A 316 -16.15 -23.89 -8.58
CA SER A 316 -17.00 -23.54 -9.72
C SER A 316 -18.43 -23.37 -9.19
N PRO A 317 -19.15 -22.31 -9.60
CA PRO A 317 -20.49 -22.01 -9.09
C PRO A 317 -21.58 -23.01 -9.53
N GLU A 318 -21.21 -24.16 -10.11
CA GLU A 318 -22.15 -25.05 -10.80
C GLU A 318 -22.63 -26.25 -9.97
N THR A 319 -22.00 -26.58 -8.82
CA THR A 319 -22.41 -27.76 -8.02
C THR A 319 -22.88 -27.47 -6.61
N ASP A 320 -22.74 -26.25 -6.10
CA ASP A 320 -23.49 -25.81 -4.92
C ASP A 320 -24.82 -25.23 -5.41
N ALA A 321 -25.92 -25.93 -5.12
CA ALA A 321 -27.27 -25.46 -5.38
C ALA A 321 -27.43 -24.02 -4.88
N ALA A 322 -27.42 -23.06 -5.82
CA ALA A 322 -27.44 -21.62 -5.58
C ALA A 322 -26.47 -21.15 -4.49
N GLY A 323 -25.35 -20.53 -4.89
CA GLY A 323 -24.65 -19.56 -4.06
C GLY A 323 -25.59 -18.39 -3.73
N VAL A 324 -26.53 -18.62 -2.81
CA VAL A 324 -27.44 -17.60 -2.30
C VAL A 324 -26.57 -16.70 -1.46
N ALA A 325 -26.33 -15.48 -1.95
CA ALA A 325 -25.88 -14.40 -1.10
C ALA A 325 -26.88 -14.31 0.05
N SER A 326 -26.49 -14.84 1.21
CA SER A 326 -27.33 -14.83 2.39
C SER A 326 -27.10 -13.50 3.07
N ALA A 327 -28.18 -12.75 3.28
CA ALA A 327 -28.16 -11.62 4.20
C ALA A 327 -28.05 -12.08 5.67
N ALA A 328 -28.11 -13.40 5.93
CA ALA A 328 -27.90 -13.92 7.27
C ALA A 328 -26.43 -13.75 7.69
N PRO A 329 -26.17 -13.38 8.94
CA PRO A 329 -24.81 -13.25 9.45
C PRO A 329 -24.03 -14.56 9.32
N LEU A 330 -22.76 -14.45 8.94
CA LEU A 330 -21.82 -15.56 8.93
C LEU A 330 -21.60 -16.05 10.37
N ASP A 331 -21.91 -17.31 10.64
CA ASP A 331 -21.52 -17.95 11.89
C ASP A 331 -20.07 -18.43 11.77
N ILE A 332 -19.14 -17.73 12.43
CA ILE A 332 -17.70 -18.05 12.34
C ILE A 332 -17.35 -19.36 13.07
N THR A 333 -18.21 -19.84 13.97
CA THR A 333 -17.99 -21.08 14.71
C THR A 333 -18.43 -22.28 13.90
N ALA A 334 -19.51 -22.13 13.12
CA ALA A 334 -20.03 -23.18 12.24
C ALA A 334 -19.40 -23.17 10.85
N THR A 335 -18.88 -22.03 10.38
CA THR A 335 -18.33 -21.89 9.03
C THR A 335 -16.82 -22.00 9.04
N HIS A 336 -16.30 -23.04 8.38
CA HIS A 336 -14.87 -23.18 8.13
C HIS A 336 -14.60 -23.29 6.63
N ARG A 337 -13.99 -22.26 6.05
CA ARG A 337 -13.54 -22.19 4.65
C ARG A 337 -12.05 -21.84 4.67
N ALA A 338 -11.23 -22.88 4.77
CA ALA A 338 -9.78 -22.74 4.76
C ALA A 338 -9.26 -22.48 3.34
N PRO A 339 -8.35 -21.52 3.17
CA PRO A 339 -7.62 -21.36 1.91
C PRO A 339 -6.51 -22.39 1.80
N THR A 340 -5.99 -22.59 0.59
CA THR A 340 -4.83 -23.46 0.38
C THR A 340 -3.55 -22.78 0.87
N HIS A 341 -2.85 -23.40 1.82
CA HIS A 341 -1.54 -22.96 2.30
C HIS A 341 -0.44 -23.42 1.33
N THR A 342 0.16 -22.48 0.59
CA THR A 342 1.13 -22.81 -0.47
C THR A 342 2.57 -22.77 0.02
N ALA A 343 2.94 -21.82 0.88
CA ALA A 343 4.31 -21.67 1.35
C ALA A 343 4.42 -21.05 2.75
N THR A 344 5.47 -21.42 3.47
CA THR A 344 5.90 -20.82 4.74
C THR A 344 7.30 -20.25 4.55
N LEU A 345 7.42 -18.93 4.51
CA LEU A 345 8.68 -18.22 4.36
C LEU A 345 9.27 -17.91 5.74
N GLN A 346 10.37 -18.55 6.10
CA GLN A 346 10.99 -18.39 7.42
C GLN A 346 11.66 -17.02 7.55
N LEU A 347 11.44 -16.37 8.69
CA LEU A 347 12.13 -15.15 9.10
C LEU A 347 13.46 -15.50 9.79
N PRO A 348 14.38 -14.52 9.95
CA PRO A 348 15.70 -14.79 10.51
C PRO A 348 15.64 -15.40 11.92
N PRO A 349 16.44 -16.43 12.23
CA PRO A 349 16.37 -17.13 13.51
C PRO A 349 16.78 -16.24 14.69
N LEU A 350 16.17 -16.47 15.86
CA LEU A 350 16.39 -15.68 17.07
C LEU A 350 17.34 -16.40 18.04
N ARG A 351 18.01 -15.61 18.88
CA ARG A 351 18.80 -16.16 19.98
C ARG A 351 17.90 -16.81 21.02
N PRO A 352 18.37 -17.87 21.71
CA PRO A 352 17.71 -18.37 22.91
C PRO A 352 17.51 -17.23 23.92
N GLY A 353 16.27 -17.05 24.37
CA GLY A 353 15.90 -16.02 25.34
C GLY A 353 15.49 -14.66 24.74
N ALA A 354 15.66 -14.44 23.43
CA ALA A 354 15.02 -13.31 22.77
C ALA A 354 13.53 -13.61 22.63
N ALA A 355 12.70 -12.84 23.33
CA ALA A 355 11.25 -12.89 23.16
C ALA A 355 10.83 -11.94 22.04
N ARG A 356 9.81 -12.35 21.30
CA ARG A 356 9.30 -11.59 20.16
C ARG A 356 8.01 -10.89 20.58
N GLY A 357 7.91 -9.61 20.25
CA GLY A 357 6.68 -8.84 20.35
C GLY A 357 5.82 -8.91 19.08
N PRO A 358 4.91 -7.95 18.86
CA PRO A 358 4.07 -7.92 17.67
C PRO A 358 4.88 -7.87 16.36
N ILE A 359 4.41 -8.61 15.35
CA ILE A 359 4.85 -8.46 13.96
C ILE A 359 3.73 -7.76 13.22
N VAL A 360 3.97 -6.55 12.73
CA VAL A 360 2.98 -5.78 11.97
C VAL A 360 3.30 -5.86 10.48
N LEU A 361 2.32 -6.23 9.65
CA LEU A 361 2.47 -6.30 8.20
C LEU A 361 1.44 -5.41 7.50
N HIS A 362 1.92 -4.63 6.54
CA HIS A 362 1.12 -3.74 5.72
C HIS A 362 1.54 -3.82 4.24
N ALA A 363 0.59 -3.73 3.31
CA ALA A 363 0.90 -3.40 1.91
C ALA A 363 0.85 -1.89 1.70
N ALA A 364 1.68 -1.38 0.80
CA ALA A 364 1.50 -0.05 0.27
C ALA A 364 0.12 0.05 -0.43
N PRO A 365 -0.70 1.09 -0.17
CA PRO A 365 -1.96 1.30 -0.86
C PRO A 365 -1.79 1.29 -2.38
N HIS A 366 -2.76 0.64 -3.06
CA HIS A 366 -2.69 0.31 -4.49
C HIS A 366 -3.29 1.38 -5.42
N VAL A 367 -3.66 2.54 -4.89
CA VAL A 367 -4.63 3.41 -5.55
C VAL A 367 -3.99 4.78 -5.83
N ALA A 368 -3.57 5.02 -7.09
CA ALA A 368 -3.28 6.31 -7.75
C ALA A 368 -3.38 6.22 -9.30
N GLN A 369 -3.57 7.35 -10.01
CA GLN A 369 -3.63 7.45 -11.50
C GLN A 369 -2.57 6.58 -12.22
N PHE A 370 -1.41 6.45 -11.59
CA PHE A 370 -0.33 5.54 -11.91
C PHE A 370 -0.26 4.49 -10.79
N SER A 371 -0.82 3.30 -11.01
CA SER A 371 -0.84 2.25 -9.97
C SER A 371 0.38 1.37 -10.10
N ALA A 372 1.09 1.07 -9.01
CA ALA A 372 2.12 0.05 -9.06
C ALA A 372 1.53 -1.26 -9.61
N THR A 373 2.23 -1.88 -10.57
CA THR A 373 1.97 -3.24 -11.02
C THR A 373 1.99 -4.18 -9.82
N LEU A 374 1.41 -5.38 -9.96
CA LEU A 374 1.42 -6.38 -8.90
C LEU A 374 2.85 -6.66 -8.39
N GLU A 375 3.79 -6.86 -9.31
CA GLU A 375 5.22 -7.03 -9.01
C GLU A 375 5.84 -5.78 -8.38
N GLY A 376 5.34 -4.59 -8.76
CA GLY A 376 5.80 -3.32 -8.27
C GLY A 376 5.42 -3.02 -6.82
N ARG A 377 4.55 -3.80 -6.17
CA ARG A 377 4.11 -3.51 -4.79
C ARG A 377 5.18 -3.80 -3.74
N LEU A 378 5.10 -3.08 -2.63
CA LEU A 378 5.93 -3.30 -1.44
C LEU A 378 5.07 -3.72 -0.25
N HIS A 379 5.63 -4.60 0.58
CA HIS A 379 5.11 -4.89 1.92
C HIS A 379 6.05 -4.35 2.99
N LEU A 380 5.48 -3.73 4.01
CA LEU A 380 6.17 -3.16 5.16
C LEU A 380 5.93 -4.08 6.35
N LEU A 381 6.98 -4.73 6.81
CA LEU A 381 6.99 -5.63 7.95
C LEU A 381 7.75 -4.97 9.11
N THR A 382 7.07 -4.69 10.22
CA THR A 382 7.70 -4.21 11.46
C THR A 382 7.74 -5.33 12.48
N MET A 383 8.93 -5.64 13.00
CA MET A 383 9.12 -6.67 14.01
C MET A 383 9.63 -6.06 15.31
N HIS A 384 8.91 -6.32 16.40
CA HIS A 384 9.27 -5.90 17.75
C HIS A 384 9.90 -7.06 18.51
N TYR A 385 10.96 -6.78 19.28
CA TYR A 385 11.63 -7.79 20.09
C TYR A 385 11.78 -7.32 21.54
N GLU A 386 11.35 -8.17 22.46
CA GLU A 386 11.53 -8.03 23.89
C GLU A 386 12.98 -8.42 24.23
N THR A 387 13.83 -7.40 24.17
CA THR A 387 15.25 -7.47 24.53
C THR A 387 15.53 -6.41 25.58
N PRO A 388 16.65 -6.49 26.33
CA PRO A 388 17.04 -5.44 27.27
C PRO A 388 17.10 -4.04 26.61
N ALA A 389 17.43 -3.99 25.31
CA ALA A 389 17.47 -2.77 24.51
C ALA A 389 16.16 -2.45 23.76
N ALA A 390 15.09 -3.25 23.93
CA ALA A 390 13.79 -3.09 23.27
C ALA A 390 13.90 -2.82 21.75
N ARG A 391 14.63 -3.67 21.04
CA ARG A 391 14.91 -3.45 19.61
C ARG A 391 13.70 -3.71 18.73
N SER A 392 13.58 -2.92 17.68
CA SER A 392 12.59 -3.09 16.62
C SER A 392 13.24 -2.93 15.26
N PHE A 393 12.78 -3.71 14.29
CA PHE A 393 13.33 -3.71 12.93
C PHE A 393 12.20 -3.57 11.92
N ARG A 394 12.52 -2.93 10.80
CA ARG A 394 11.60 -2.74 9.68
C ARG A 394 12.17 -3.41 8.46
N PHE A 395 11.35 -4.17 7.77
CA PHE A 395 11.68 -4.84 6.54
C PHE A 395 10.75 -4.33 5.45
N ILE A 396 11.33 -3.83 4.37
CA ILE A 396 10.64 -3.58 3.12
C ILE A 396 10.80 -4.84 2.28
N ILE A 397 9.70 -5.41 1.82
CA ILE A 397 9.65 -6.68 1.09
C ILE A 397 9.08 -6.40 -0.30
N ASP A 398 9.79 -6.83 -1.33
CA ASP A 398 9.31 -6.75 -2.70
C ASP A 398 8.20 -7.79 -2.95
N ASN A 399 7.01 -7.36 -3.42
CA ASN A 399 5.92 -8.28 -3.70
C ASN A 399 6.25 -9.25 -4.85
N GLY A 400 7.06 -8.84 -5.82
CA GLY A 400 7.54 -9.68 -6.91
C GLY A 400 8.27 -10.93 -6.42
N ALA A 401 8.91 -10.86 -5.26
CA ALA A 401 9.55 -12.02 -4.63
C ALA A 401 8.56 -12.98 -3.95
N LEU A 402 7.36 -12.52 -3.59
CA LEU A 402 6.33 -13.36 -2.97
C LEU A 402 5.49 -14.10 -4.02
N LEU A 403 5.30 -13.51 -5.20
CA LEU A 403 4.47 -14.07 -6.27
C LEU A 403 4.81 -15.52 -6.67
N PRO A 404 6.10 -15.93 -6.81
CA PRO A 404 6.44 -17.32 -7.15
C PRO A 404 5.91 -18.36 -6.15
N TYR A 405 5.68 -17.96 -4.90
CA TYR A 405 5.18 -18.83 -3.84
C TYR A 405 3.65 -18.89 -3.76
N THR A 406 2.95 -18.11 -4.59
CA THR A 406 1.49 -18.18 -4.72
C THR A 406 1.05 -19.33 -5.63
N GLN A 407 1.97 -19.93 -6.39
CA GLN A 407 1.64 -21.06 -7.26
C GLN A 407 1.62 -22.35 -6.45
N CYS A 408 0.47 -23.03 -6.46
CA CYS A 408 0.33 -24.32 -5.80
C CYS A 408 1.13 -25.39 -6.56
N SER A 409 2.15 -25.97 -5.93
CA SER A 409 2.73 -27.22 -6.41
C SER A 409 1.73 -28.35 -6.18
N SER A 410 1.76 -29.40 -7.00
CA SER A 410 0.91 -30.59 -6.86
C SER A 410 1.11 -31.38 -5.56
N SER A 411 1.95 -30.89 -4.65
CA SER A 411 2.20 -31.46 -3.32
C SER A 411 1.16 -30.96 -2.32
N SER A 412 0.57 -31.87 -1.55
CA SER A 412 -0.41 -31.54 -0.49
C SER A 412 0.16 -30.75 0.70
N LYS A 413 1.47 -30.49 0.74
CA LYS A 413 2.15 -29.80 1.86
C LYS A 413 2.72 -28.47 1.39
N ALA A 414 2.48 -27.42 2.19
CA ALA A 414 3.05 -26.10 1.98
C ALA A 414 4.58 -26.16 1.94
N LYS A 415 5.18 -25.42 1.01
CA LYS A 415 6.64 -25.34 0.84
C LYS A 415 7.25 -24.53 1.98
N LEU A 416 8.13 -25.16 2.77
CA LEU A 416 8.95 -24.44 3.75
C LEU A 416 10.16 -23.81 3.04
N VAL A 417 10.35 -22.50 3.18
CA VAL A 417 11.37 -21.73 2.47
C VAL A 417 12.26 -21.01 3.49
N PRO A 418 13.55 -21.37 3.60
CA PRO A 418 14.45 -20.77 4.58
C PRO A 418 14.81 -19.32 4.21
N TRP A 419 15.07 -18.48 5.21
CA TRP A 419 15.38 -17.06 5.04
C TRP A 419 16.45 -16.84 3.97
N GLU A 420 17.53 -17.60 3.99
CA GLU A 420 18.69 -17.47 3.09
C GLU A 420 18.31 -17.61 1.61
N SER A 421 17.19 -18.26 1.31
CA SER A 421 16.74 -18.52 -0.07
C SER A 421 15.78 -17.46 -0.62
N TRP A 422 15.07 -16.72 0.23
CA TRP A 422 14.05 -15.75 -0.22
C TRP A 422 14.30 -14.34 0.32
N GLY A 423 14.82 -14.21 1.54
CA GLY A 423 14.89 -12.96 2.30
C GLY A 423 15.95 -11.96 1.80
N PRO A 424 17.24 -12.35 1.68
CA PRO A 424 18.32 -11.39 1.44
C PRO A 424 18.10 -10.47 0.24
N ASP A 425 17.72 -11.01 -0.91
CA ASP A 425 17.60 -10.20 -2.13
C ASP A 425 16.21 -9.58 -2.31
N ALA A 426 15.19 -10.13 -1.63
CA ALA A 426 13.81 -9.63 -1.67
C ALA A 426 13.52 -8.52 -0.65
N THR A 427 14.42 -8.30 0.31
CA THR A 427 14.15 -7.42 1.45
C THR A 427 15.20 -6.35 1.66
N ARG A 428 14.80 -5.26 2.30
CA ARG A 428 15.69 -4.25 2.90
C ARG A 428 15.31 -4.02 4.35
N ALA A 429 16.27 -4.17 5.26
CA ALA A 429 16.04 -3.95 6.68
C ALA A 429 16.59 -2.61 7.19
N PHE A 430 15.90 -2.05 8.18
CA PHE A 430 16.28 -0.85 8.92
C PHE A 430 16.12 -1.08 10.42
N ILE A 431 17.05 -0.57 11.22
CA ILE A 431 16.91 -0.51 12.68
C ILE A 431 15.97 0.64 13.00
N ARG A 432 14.92 0.39 13.79
CA ARG A 432 13.98 1.42 14.20
C ARG A 432 14.60 2.24 15.34
N ASN A 433 14.96 3.48 15.04
CA ASN A 433 15.49 4.45 16.00
C ASN A 433 14.46 5.55 16.35
N ASP A 434 13.23 5.40 15.89
CA ASP A 434 12.18 6.40 16.01
C ASP A 434 10.96 5.89 16.81
N ASP A 435 10.09 6.84 17.14
CA ASP A 435 8.78 6.63 17.73
C ASP A 435 7.69 6.32 16.69
N GLN A 436 8.02 6.25 15.39
CA GLN A 436 7.02 6.02 14.35
C GLN A 436 6.54 4.57 14.31
N ASN A 437 5.25 4.36 14.54
CA ASN A 437 4.60 3.13 14.08
C ASN A 437 4.37 3.25 12.57
N LEU A 438 5.10 2.46 11.77
CA LEU A 438 4.86 2.38 10.34
C LEU A 438 3.48 1.78 10.12
N LEU A 439 2.58 2.64 9.68
CA LEU A 439 1.24 2.28 9.22
C LEU A 439 1.22 2.24 7.69
N PRO A 440 0.24 1.57 7.05
CA PRO A 440 0.19 1.40 5.58
C PRO A 440 0.40 2.71 4.80
N ARG A 441 -0.04 3.81 5.40
CA ARG A 441 -0.01 5.19 4.93
C ARG A 441 1.38 5.84 4.79
N HIS A 442 2.47 5.18 5.18
CA HIS A 442 3.84 5.67 4.96
C HIS A 442 4.46 5.15 3.66
N ALA A 443 3.75 4.34 2.90
CA ALA A 443 4.19 3.88 1.60
C ALA A 443 3.15 4.23 0.53
N HIS A 444 3.60 4.49 -0.68
CA HIS A 444 2.75 4.61 -1.85
C HIS A 444 3.52 4.08 -3.05
N GLY A 445 2.93 3.12 -3.78
CA GLY A 445 3.63 2.41 -4.84
C GLY A 445 4.96 1.80 -4.36
N ARG A 446 6.08 2.30 -4.92
CA ARG A 446 7.45 1.88 -4.56
C ARG A 446 8.20 2.88 -3.68
N HIS A 447 7.50 3.89 -3.18
CA HIS A 447 8.05 4.92 -2.31
C HIS A 447 7.68 4.61 -0.85
N VAL A 448 8.65 4.78 0.05
CA VAL A 448 8.47 4.63 1.49
C VAL A 448 9.03 5.85 2.19
N LEU A 449 8.20 6.47 3.02
CA LEU A 449 8.57 7.57 3.88
C LEU A 449 8.99 7.05 5.26
N LEU A 450 10.25 7.28 5.64
CA LEU A 450 10.78 6.98 6.96
C LEU A 450 11.16 8.27 7.68
N ARG A 451 10.92 8.36 8.98
CA ARG A 451 11.56 9.38 9.83
C ARG A 451 12.82 8.83 10.46
N ASP A 452 13.76 9.73 10.71
CA ASP A 452 14.94 9.48 11.51
C ASP A 452 15.12 10.64 12.50
N LYS A 453 15.74 10.37 13.65
CA LYS A 453 16.13 11.38 14.63
C LYS A 453 17.64 11.52 14.59
N ARG A 454 18.15 12.53 13.87
CA ARG A 454 19.59 12.81 13.79
C ARG A 454 19.92 14.11 14.52
N GLY A 455 20.78 14.02 15.55
CA GLY A 455 21.24 15.18 16.30
C GLY A 455 20.11 15.99 16.96
N GLY A 456 19.04 15.31 17.42
CA GLY A 456 17.88 15.96 18.04
C GLY A 456 16.88 16.59 17.06
N ARG A 457 17.17 16.58 15.75
CA ARG A 457 16.22 17.01 14.71
C ARG A 457 15.55 15.78 14.10
N ARG A 458 14.25 15.89 13.82
CA ARG A 458 13.54 14.92 12.98
C ARG A 458 13.91 15.19 11.53
N CYS A 459 14.27 14.14 10.80
CA CYS A 459 14.56 14.18 9.37
C CYS A 459 13.64 13.19 8.66
N HIS A 460 13.27 13.51 7.43
CA HIS A 460 12.44 12.65 6.60
C HIS A 460 13.29 12.08 5.48
N HIS A 461 13.19 10.77 5.31
CA HIS A 461 13.84 10.01 4.25
C HIS A 461 12.77 9.42 3.37
N ILE A 462 12.81 9.74 2.09
CA ILE A 462 12.01 9.04 1.10
C ILE A 462 12.90 8.04 0.41
N LEU A 463 12.48 6.79 0.48
CA LEU A 463 13.14 5.66 -0.12
C LEU A 463 12.33 5.23 -1.34
N ALA A 464 12.92 5.32 -2.53
CA ALA A 464 12.34 4.81 -3.76
C ALA A 464 12.97 3.45 -4.09
N PHE A 465 12.20 2.37 -4.02
CA PHE A 465 12.66 1.00 -4.24
C PHE A 465 12.59 0.55 -5.70
N ASP A 466 12.90 1.42 -6.64
CA ASP A 466 12.86 1.04 -8.04
C ASP A 466 14.25 0.54 -8.49
N THR A 467 14.27 -0.75 -8.80
CA THR A 467 15.46 -1.53 -9.17
C THR A 467 16.03 -1.07 -10.51
N LYS A 468 15.24 -0.44 -11.38
CA LYS A 468 15.60 -0.09 -12.75
C LYS A 468 16.22 1.30 -12.90
N TYR A 469 16.07 2.20 -11.90
CA TYR A 469 16.84 3.46 -11.83
C TYR A 469 18.34 3.22 -12.00
N SER A 470 18.85 2.13 -11.41
CA SER A 470 20.26 1.75 -11.52
C SER A 470 20.69 1.53 -12.98
N ALA A 471 19.88 0.85 -13.78
CA ALA A 471 20.22 0.55 -15.17
C ALA A 471 20.08 1.76 -16.10
N HIS A 472 19.07 2.63 -15.90
CA HIS A 472 18.90 3.83 -16.71
C HIS A 472 19.91 4.92 -16.37
N ASP A 473 20.24 5.13 -15.10
CA ASP A 473 21.26 6.12 -14.73
C ASP A 473 22.66 5.63 -15.14
N LEU A 474 22.90 4.31 -15.12
CA LEU A 474 24.07 3.71 -15.77
C LEU A 474 24.02 3.88 -17.30
N TYR A 475 22.87 3.67 -17.95
CA TYR A 475 22.70 3.83 -19.39
C TYR A 475 22.84 5.29 -19.86
N GLU A 476 22.20 6.26 -19.21
CA GLU A 476 22.39 7.70 -19.48
C GLU A 476 23.85 8.09 -19.24
N HIS A 477 24.51 7.58 -18.20
CA HIS A 477 25.91 7.92 -17.94
C HIS A 477 26.86 7.32 -18.99
N GLU A 478 26.62 6.08 -19.42
CA GLU A 478 27.45 5.35 -20.38
C GLU A 478 27.25 5.85 -21.82
N TYR A 479 26.04 6.26 -22.20
CA TYR A 479 25.71 6.71 -23.56
C TYR A 479 25.59 8.24 -23.73
N HIS A 480 25.50 9.00 -22.63
CA HIS A 480 25.46 10.48 -22.62
C HIS A 480 26.47 11.10 -21.62
N PRO A 481 27.79 10.79 -21.73
CA PRO A 481 28.82 11.22 -20.77
C PRO A 481 29.03 12.74 -20.66
N HIS A 482 28.50 13.52 -21.60
CA HIS A 482 28.58 14.99 -21.59
C HIS A 482 27.41 15.68 -20.88
N ARG A 483 26.37 14.93 -20.47
CA ARG A 483 25.37 15.46 -19.54
C ARG A 483 25.94 15.36 -18.13
N PRO A 484 26.08 16.48 -17.39
CA PRO A 484 26.45 16.39 -15.98
C PRO A 484 25.39 15.53 -15.25
N PRO A 485 25.79 14.72 -14.25
CA PRO A 485 24.83 14.09 -13.35
C PRO A 485 23.94 15.21 -12.81
N ARG A 486 22.63 15.16 -13.09
CA ARG A 486 21.65 16.14 -12.59
C ARG A 486 21.38 15.91 -11.10
N LEU A 487 22.43 15.94 -10.27
CA LEU A 487 22.38 15.69 -8.83
C LEU A 487 22.72 16.95 -8.00
N THR A 488 22.77 18.12 -8.62
CA THR A 488 22.89 19.40 -7.90
C THR A 488 21.52 20.05 -7.79
N CYS A 489 20.93 19.99 -6.59
CA CYS A 489 19.74 20.76 -6.24
C CYS A 489 20.19 22.17 -5.82
N ASP A 490 19.91 23.17 -6.65
CA ASP A 490 19.91 24.57 -6.23
C ASP A 490 18.45 24.97 -5.98
N PHE A 491 18.15 25.46 -4.77
CA PHE A 491 16.81 25.93 -4.41
C PHE A 491 16.66 27.42 -4.77
N GLU A 492 15.62 27.77 -5.53
CA GLU A 492 15.06 29.13 -5.54
C GLU A 492 13.77 29.16 -4.70
N LEU A 493 13.66 30.16 -3.83
CA LEU A 493 12.56 30.38 -2.89
C LEU A 493 11.28 30.78 -3.64
N LEU A 494 10.18 30.08 -3.37
CA LEU A 494 8.84 30.66 -3.55
C LEU A 494 8.55 31.59 -2.36
N GLU A 495 8.39 32.88 -2.65
CA GLU A 495 8.02 33.91 -1.69
C GLU A 495 6.65 33.60 -1.06
N GLY A 496 6.69 33.08 0.17
CA GLY A 496 5.49 32.72 0.93
C GLY A 496 5.81 31.94 2.19
N GLY A 497 6.85 32.38 2.92
CA GLY A 497 7.37 31.89 4.20
C GLY A 497 6.76 30.64 4.84
N ARG A 498 7.57 29.55 4.91
CA ARG A 498 7.79 28.72 6.11
C ARG A 498 8.68 27.48 5.92
N ILE A 499 9.14 27.17 4.70
CA ILE A 499 10.16 26.13 4.49
C ILE A 499 11.54 26.80 4.51
N ALA A 500 12.24 26.72 5.65
CA ALA A 500 13.62 27.15 5.71
C ALA A 500 14.47 26.23 4.82
N ALA A 501 15.32 26.81 3.96
CA ALA A 501 16.27 26.07 3.13
C ALA A 501 17.11 25.15 4.02
N ALA A 502 16.90 23.85 3.89
CA ALA A 502 17.78 22.86 4.49
C ALA A 502 18.65 22.25 3.38
N PRO A 503 19.90 21.88 3.69
CA PRO A 503 20.76 21.22 2.73
C PRO A 503 20.10 19.91 2.29
N SER A 504 19.68 19.84 1.02
CA SER A 504 19.34 18.58 0.36
C SER A 504 20.61 17.77 0.25
N TYR A 505 20.62 16.57 0.80
CA TYR A 505 21.72 15.65 0.54
C TYR A 505 21.58 15.12 -0.88
N PRO A 506 22.69 14.98 -1.64
CA PRO A 506 22.63 14.43 -2.98
C PRO A 506 21.98 13.06 -2.91
N ALA A 507 21.03 12.85 -3.81
CA ALA A 507 20.32 11.61 -3.90
C ALA A 507 21.32 10.48 -4.21
N SER A 508 21.17 9.33 -3.53
CA SER A 508 22.14 8.24 -3.64
C SER A 508 21.45 6.91 -3.80
N ILE A 509 22.04 6.05 -4.63
CA ILE A 509 21.58 4.68 -4.82
C ILE A 509 22.32 3.81 -3.79
N VAL A 510 21.55 3.09 -2.98
CA VAL A 510 22.06 2.14 -2.00
C VAL A 510 21.86 0.72 -2.56
N THR A 511 22.94 0.15 -3.07
CA THR A 511 22.99 -1.25 -3.53
C THR A 511 23.72 -2.17 -2.55
N ALA A 512 24.54 -1.59 -1.68
CA ALA A 512 25.28 -2.36 -0.68
C ALA A 512 24.33 -3.14 0.24
N PRO A 513 24.72 -4.35 0.69
CA PRO A 513 23.93 -5.11 1.65
C PRO A 513 23.85 -4.38 2.99
N THR A 514 22.67 -4.41 3.62
CA THR A 514 22.55 -4.08 5.04
C THR A 514 22.77 -5.36 5.82
N GLU A 515 23.76 -5.34 6.70
CA GLU A 515 24.02 -6.41 7.67
C GLU A 515 23.56 -5.96 9.05
N ILE A 516 22.58 -6.66 9.61
CA ILE A 516 22.25 -6.54 11.03
C ILE A 516 23.06 -7.59 11.78
N PRO A 517 24.02 -7.19 12.63
CA PRO A 517 24.85 -8.16 13.30
C PRO A 517 24.01 -9.01 14.27
N PRO A 518 24.49 -10.23 14.58
CA PRO A 518 23.88 -11.10 15.58
C PRO A 518 24.10 -10.44 16.96
N ASN A 519 23.22 -9.51 17.29
CA ASN A 519 23.18 -8.81 18.56
C ASN A 519 22.37 -9.63 19.58
N ASP A 520 21.75 -8.98 20.56
CA ASP A 520 20.81 -9.57 21.53
C ASP A 520 19.55 -10.21 20.91
N VAL A 521 19.28 -10.00 19.60
CA VAL A 521 18.05 -10.48 18.94
C VAL A 521 18.30 -11.72 18.05
N PHE A 522 19.12 -11.58 17.01
CA PHE A 522 19.26 -12.61 15.97
C PHE A 522 20.40 -13.59 16.27
N ALA A 523 20.16 -14.88 15.98
CA ALA A 523 21.14 -15.94 16.18
C ALA A 523 22.31 -15.83 15.19
N VAL A 524 22.04 -15.34 13.98
CA VAL A 524 23.00 -15.16 12.89
C VAL A 524 22.89 -13.73 12.32
N PRO A 525 23.92 -13.22 11.62
CA PRO A 525 23.79 -11.96 10.91
C PRO A 525 22.61 -11.98 9.92
N VAL A 526 21.78 -10.94 9.95
CA VAL A 526 20.67 -10.79 8.99
C VAL A 526 21.13 -9.90 7.85
N ILE A 527 21.21 -10.47 6.65
CA ILE A 527 21.61 -9.76 5.43
C ILE A 527 20.36 -9.42 4.61
N THR A 528 20.28 -8.18 4.14
CA THR A 528 19.22 -7.68 3.23
C THR A 528 19.84 -6.82 2.12
N ARG A 529 19.30 -6.86 0.90
CA ARG A 529 19.96 -6.33 -0.32
C ARG A 529 19.01 -5.65 -1.32
N LEU A 530 17.71 -5.55 -1.05
CA LEU A 530 16.78 -4.88 -1.97
C LEU A 530 17.24 -3.43 -2.20
N PRO A 531 17.62 -3.03 -3.42
CA PRO A 531 18.22 -1.74 -3.69
C PRO A 531 17.17 -0.63 -3.60
N TYR A 532 17.61 0.56 -3.24
CA TYR A 532 16.76 1.74 -3.19
C TYR A 532 17.55 3.01 -3.44
N HIS A 533 16.84 4.02 -3.90
CA HIS A 533 17.33 5.38 -3.98
C HIS A 533 16.84 6.15 -2.74
N ILE A 534 17.74 6.83 -2.06
CA ILE A 534 17.41 7.67 -0.91
C ILE A 534 17.46 9.13 -1.29
N VAL A 535 16.38 9.82 -0.98
CA VAL A 535 16.30 11.28 -1.00
C VAL A 535 16.04 11.73 0.42
N ALA A 536 16.97 12.49 0.97
CA ALA A 536 16.88 12.99 2.34
C ALA A 536 16.53 14.48 2.28
N SER A 537 15.47 14.85 2.99
CA SER A 537 15.10 16.24 3.18
C SER A 537 14.85 16.53 4.65
N VAL A 538 15.26 17.71 5.06
CA VAL A 538 15.07 18.21 6.42
C VAL A 538 14.06 19.34 6.32
N TYR A 539 12.77 19.01 6.29
CA TYR A 539 11.71 19.99 6.45
C TYR A 539 11.22 20.02 7.91
N ALA A 540 10.44 21.05 8.27
CA ALA A 540 9.94 21.22 9.63
C ALA A 540 9.12 19.99 10.06
N PRO A 541 9.29 19.50 11.30
CA PRO A 541 8.67 18.26 11.73
C PRO A 541 7.15 18.39 11.74
N LEU A 542 6.49 17.67 10.83
CA LEU A 542 5.07 17.37 10.93
C LEU A 542 4.88 16.16 11.86
N ASP A 543 3.78 16.11 12.60
CA ASP A 543 3.54 15.06 13.59
C ASP A 543 3.04 13.77 12.95
N LEU A 544 2.31 13.88 11.84
CA LEU A 544 1.96 12.75 10.96
C LEU A 544 2.40 13.08 9.53
N ASP A 545 3.12 12.20 8.85
CA ASP A 545 3.43 12.35 7.42
C ASP A 545 2.94 11.12 6.69
N LEU A 546 2.00 11.33 5.79
CA LEU A 546 1.41 10.29 4.97
C LEU A 546 1.76 10.57 3.52
N MET A 547 2.02 9.52 2.75
CA MET A 547 2.09 9.67 1.30
C MET A 547 0.66 9.71 0.77
N LEU A 548 0.24 10.85 0.22
CA LEU A 548 -1.10 11.02 -0.36
C LEU A 548 -1.23 10.22 -1.66
N ASP A 549 -0.19 10.38 -2.48
CA ASP A 549 0.06 9.71 -3.75
C ASP A 549 1.54 9.86 -4.09
N ASP A 550 1.91 9.55 -5.33
CA ASP A 550 3.27 9.74 -5.82
C ASP A 550 3.66 11.21 -6.01
N ASP A 551 2.82 12.22 -5.81
CA ASP A 551 3.21 13.63 -6.02
C ASP A 551 3.00 14.50 -4.76
N ARG A 552 2.43 13.94 -3.69
CA ARG A 552 1.98 14.72 -2.54
C ARG A 552 2.19 14.00 -1.21
N LEU A 553 2.64 14.73 -0.20
CA LEU A 553 2.66 14.31 1.19
C LEU A 553 1.60 15.05 1.99
N VAL A 554 1.04 14.39 3.00
CA VAL A 554 0.14 15.00 3.99
C VAL A 554 0.81 15.00 5.35
N GLY A 555 1.09 16.20 5.85
CA GLY A 555 1.45 16.52 7.22
C GLY A 555 0.22 16.72 8.10
N ILE A 556 0.25 16.30 9.37
CA ILE A 556 -0.64 16.87 10.40
C ILE A 556 0.23 17.68 11.35
N GLN A 557 -0.10 18.95 11.53
CA GLN A 557 0.64 19.80 12.45
C GLN A 557 0.30 19.42 13.90
N GLY A 558 1.32 19.23 14.72
CA GLY A 558 1.16 19.09 16.16
C GLY A 558 0.69 20.38 16.80
N GLY A 559 -0.59 20.49 17.13
CA GLY A 559 -1.03 21.50 18.08
C GLY A 559 -0.58 21.12 19.49
N ASN A 560 0.04 22.04 20.23
CA ASN A 560 0.30 21.87 21.67
C ASN A 560 -0.99 21.97 22.53
N GLY A 561 -2.13 21.50 22.03
CA GLY A 561 -3.44 21.61 22.67
C GLY A 561 -4.42 20.51 22.22
N PRO A 562 -5.62 20.45 22.82
CA PRO A 562 -6.62 19.39 22.56
C PRO A 562 -7.27 19.46 21.16
N ASN A 563 -6.99 20.51 20.38
CA ASN A 563 -7.50 20.67 19.03
C ASN A 563 -6.55 20.00 18.04
N ALA A 564 -7.09 19.15 17.16
CA ALA A 564 -6.37 18.59 16.04
C ALA A 564 -5.79 19.72 15.19
N GLY A 565 -4.47 19.72 14.97
CA GLY A 565 -3.82 20.75 14.17
C GLY A 565 -4.19 20.66 12.69
N ASP A 566 -3.96 21.75 11.97
CA ASP A 566 -4.24 21.83 10.53
C ASP A 566 -3.48 20.73 9.78
N VAL A 567 -4.12 20.19 8.74
CA VAL A 567 -3.51 19.20 7.86
C VAL A 567 -2.79 19.94 6.75
N GLU A 568 -1.46 19.85 6.73
CA GLU A 568 -0.60 20.46 5.72
C GLU A 568 -0.42 19.46 4.56
N ILE A 569 -0.46 19.93 3.32
CA ILE A 569 -0.22 19.12 2.12
C ILE A 569 0.98 19.72 1.40
N LEU A 570 2.01 18.90 1.22
CA LEU A 570 3.21 19.26 0.46
C LEU A 570 3.11 18.62 -0.92
N VAL A 571 3.35 19.41 -1.98
CA VAL A 571 3.28 18.96 -3.39
C VAL A 571 4.67 19.02 -4.02
N PHE A 572 5.08 17.95 -4.72
CA PHE A 572 6.35 17.84 -5.45
C PHE A 572 6.29 18.39 -6.89
#